data_AF-A0A534G313-F1
#
_entry.id   AF-A0A534G313-F1
#
_cell.length_a   1.000
_cell.length_b   1.000
_cell.length_c   1.000
_cell.angle_alpha   90.00
_cell.angle_beta   90.00
_cell.angle_gamma   90.00
#
_symmetry.space_group_name_H-M   'P 1'
#
loop_
_entity.id
_entity.type
_entity.pdbx_description
1 polymer ?
#
loop_
_entity_poly.entity_id
_entity_poly.type
_entity_poly.pdbx_seq_one_letter_code
_entity_poly.pdbx_strand_id
1 'polypeptide(L)'
;MLIIVPPGATAPAGFAQQLATWRQSGEVSSALLLDQNQKSDPGFASLALLEFPSEGFYERWNRDEAPKLGAPLVVKRADVLTHDEVYPRDSNKSVFLVNTYKLLVPPQRYDEFVRGYILPNLLDQKAAHLLLRHTLYLERGPS
;
A
#
# COMPACT_ATOMS: atom_id res chain seq x y z
N MET A 1 -0.03 3.75 4.59
CA MET A 1 1.36 3.48 5.03
C MET A 1 1.91 2.35 4.19
N LEU A 2 3.17 2.47 3.76
CA LEU A 2 3.89 1.46 2.99
C LEU A 2 5.05 0.92 3.84
N ILE A 3 5.18 -0.40 3.91
CA ILE A 3 6.34 -1.07 4.52
C ILE A 3 6.98 -1.93 3.45
N ILE A 4 8.23 -1.64 3.13
CA ILE A 4 8.94 -2.21 1.98
C ILE A 4 10.08 -3.09 2.50
N VAL A 5 10.10 -4.35 2.09
CA VAL A 5 11.32 -5.18 2.14
C VAL A 5 12.09 -4.88 0.84
N PRO A 6 13.33 -4.35 0.91
CA PRO A 6 14.07 -4.03 -0.29
C PRO A 6 14.34 -5.24 -1.19
N PRO A 7 14.58 -5.02 -2.49
CA PRO A 7 15.00 -6.07 -3.41
C PRO A 7 16.18 -6.88 -2.88
N GLY A 8 16.11 -8.21 -3.00
CA GLY A 8 17.16 -9.13 -2.53
C GLY A 8 17.22 -9.32 -1.00
N ALA A 9 16.43 -8.60 -0.23
CA ALA A 9 16.33 -8.78 1.22
C ALA A 9 15.26 -9.82 1.58
N THR A 10 15.33 -10.35 2.81
CA THR A 10 14.32 -11.27 3.36
C THR A 10 13.45 -10.53 4.38
N ALA A 11 12.14 -10.76 4.32
CA ALA A 11 11.23 -10.24 5.34
C ALA A 11 11.59 -10.79 6.74
N PRO A 12 11.48 -10.00 7.81
CA PRO A 12 11.68 -10.51 9.17
C PRO A 12 10.78 -11.71 9.48
N ALA A 13 11.28 -12.64 10.29
CA ALA A 13 10.50 -13.80 10.71
C ALA A 13 9.21 -13.35 11.41
N GLY A 14 8.08 -13.96 11.05
CA GLY A 14 6.78 -13.62 11.61
C GLY A 14 6.17 -12.30 11.10
N PHE A 15 6.76 -11.64 10.10
CA PHE A 15 6.24 -10.37 9.58
C PHE A 15 4.76 -10.45 9.16
N ALA A 16 4.38 -11.46 8.37
CA ALA A 16 3.00 -11.67 7.96
C ALA A 16 2.05 -11.88 9.16
N GLN A 17 2.51 -12.60 10.20
CA GLN A 17 1.73 -12.83 11.42
C GLN A 17 1.54 -11.51 12.20
N GLN A 18 2.58 -10.68 12.29
CA GLN A 18 2.50 -9.37 12.92
C GLN A 18 1.48 -8.46 12.23
N LEU A 19 1.48 -8.42 10.89
CA LEU A 19 0.48 -7.67 10.12
C LEU A 19 -0.95 -8.18 10.39
N ALA A 20 -1.12 -9.51 10.45
CA ALA A 20 -2.40 -10.11 10.77
C ALA A 20 -2.88 -9.74 12.18
N THR A 21 -1.97 -9.74 13.17
CA THR A 21 -2.25 -9.34 14.56
C THR A 21 -2.74 -7.90 14.64
N TRP A 22 -2.05 -6.95 14.00
CA TRP A 22 -2.49 -5.54 13.99
C TRP A 22 -3.86 -5.36 13.35
N ARG A 23 -4.16 -6.11 12.28
CA ARG A 23 -5.47 -6.06 11.62
C ARG A 23 -6.56 -6.63 12.52
N GLN A 24 -6.29 -7.76 13.18
CA GLN A 24 -7.24 -8.42 14.06
C GLN A 24 -7.52 -7.61 15.34
N SER A 25 -6.54 -6.87 15.85
CA SER A 25 -6.72 -6.00 17.01
C SER A 25 -7.45 -4.69 16.69
N GLY A 26 -7.65 -4.37 15.40
CA GLY A 26 -8.21 -3.10 14.94
C GLY A 26 -7.24 -1.92 15.00
N GLU A 27 -5.95 -2.17 15.27
CA GLU A 27 -4.91 -1.13 15.21
C GLU A 27 -4.72 -0.62 13.78
N VAL A 28 -4.84 -1.53 12.79
CA VAL A 28 -4.96 -1.20 11.36
C VAL A 28 -6.31 -1.68 10.84
N SER A 29 -6.95 -0.89 9.97
CA SER A 29 -8.22 -1.26 9.33
C SER A 29 -8.02 -2.24 8.17
N SER A 30 -6.88 -2.13 7.49
CA SER A 30 -6.52 -3.01 6.36
C SER A 30 -5.03 -3.29 6.39
N ALA A 31 -4.69 -4.54 6.09
CA ALA A 31 -3.33 -5.00 5.85
C ALA A 31 -3.31 -5.90 4.61
N LEU A 32 -2.50 -5.55 3.62
CA LEU A 32 -2.23 -6.35 2.44
C LEU A 32 -0.72 -6.57 2.35
N LEU A 33 -0.29 -7.82 2.19
CA LEU A 33 1.09 -8.19 1.94
C LEU A 33 1.20 -8.75 0.53
N LEU A 34 2.13 -8.21 -0.24
CA LEU A 34 2.43 -8.60 -1.61
C LEU A 34 3.87 -9.07 -1.70
N ASP A 35 4.10 -10.18 -2.38
CA ASP A 35 5.44 -10.63 -2.76
C ASP A 35 5.70 -10.30 -4.22
N GLN A 36 6.96 -10.02 -4.54
CA GLN A 36 7.37 -9.75 -5.91
C GLN A 36 7.29 -11.04 -6.77
N ASN A 37 6.87 -10.88 -8.03
CA ASN A 37 6.92 -11.92 -9.05
C ASN A 37 7.69 -11.48 -10.31
N GLN A 38 8.46 -10.38 -10.19
CA GLN A 38 9.20 -9.78 -11.30
C GLN A 38 10.50 -10.56 -11.55
N LYS A 39 10.81 -10.82 -12.82
CA LYS A 39 12.03 -11.55 -13.21
C LYS A 39 13.28 -10.67 -13.24
N SER A 40 13.11 -9.38 -13.46
CA SER A 40 14.20 -8.41 -13.61
C SER A 40 13.88 -7.13 -12.86
N ASP A 41 14.89 -6.55 -12.20
CA ASP A 41 14.85 -5.27 -11.49
C ASP A 41 13.62 -5.07 -10.58
N PRO A 42 13.40 -5.99 -9.60
CA PRO A 42 12.26 -5.87 -8.72
C PRO A 42 12.31 -4.58 -7.91
N GLY A 43 11.18 -3.88 -7.77
CA GLY A 43 11.09 -2.68 -6.94
C GLY A 43 11.08 -2.95 -5.42
N PHE A 44 10.74 -4.18 -5.02
CA PHE A 44 10.72 -4.67 -3.65
C PHE A 44 10.86 -6.19 -3.63
N ALA A 45 11.22 -6.79 -2.50
CA ALA A 45 11.05 -8.24 -2.28
C ALA A 45 9.63 -8.55 -1.79
N SER A 46 9.17 -7.79 -0.80
CA SER A 46 7.78 -7.79 -0.32
C SER A 46 7.32 -6.36 -0.02
N LEU A 47 6.05 -6.07 -0.21
CA LEU A 47 5.40 -4.79 0.07
C LEU A 47 4.18 -5.02 0.94
N ALA A 48 4.16 -4.40 2.12
CA ALA A 48 2.97 -4.33 2.95
C ALA A 48 2.31 -2.95 2.86
N LEU A 49 0.99 -2.96 2.65
CA LEU A 49 0.14 -1.79 2.59
C LEU A 49 -0.76 -1.79 3.82
N LEU A 50 -0.62 -0.77 4.66
CA LEU A 50 -1.42 -0.58 5.86
C LEU A 50 -2.30 0.66 5.76
N GLU A 51 -3.56 0.50 6.11
CA GLU A 51 -4.52 1.59 6.28
C GLU A 51 -4.97 1.63 7.73
N PHE A 52 -5.18 2.85 8.23
CA PHE A 52 -5.53 3.09 9.63
C PHE A 52 -6.96 3.62 9.72
N PRO A 53 -7.69 3.30 10.80
CA PRO A 53 -9.03 3.85 11.02
C PRO A 53 -9.05 5.38 11.07
N SER A 54 -7.99 6.00 11.59
CA SER A 54 -7.81 7.46 11.59
C SER A 54 -6.34 7.83 11.78
N GLU A 55 -6.05 9.12 11.63
CA GLU A 55 -4.73 9.70 11.91
C GLU A 55 -4.25 9.40 13.33
N GLY A 56 -5.14 9.39 14.33
CA GLY A 56 -4.78 9.08 15.71
C GLY A 56 -4.34 7.63 15.93
N PHE A 57 -4.86 6.69 15.13
CA PHE A 57 -4.38 5.30 15.12
C PHE A 57 -3.01 5.19 14.47
N TYR A 58 -2.81 5.91 13.35
CA TYR A 58 -1.50 5.99 12.72
C TYR A 58 -0.43 6.51 13.70
N GLU A 59 -0.68 7.63 14.38
CA GLU A 59 0.31 8.23 15.29
C GLU A 59 0.63 7.31 16.48
N ARG A 60 -0.36 6.58 16.98
CA ARG A 60 -0.15 5.55 18.00
C ARG A 60 0.70 4.41 17.49
N TRP A 61 0.34 3.80 16.37
CA TRP A 61 1.10 2.73 15.75
C TRP A 61 2.53 3.15 15.43
N ASN A 62 2.72 4.37 14.91
CA ASN A 62 4.04 4.91 14.55
C ASN A 62 4.95 5.07 15.77
N ARG A 63 4.38 5.40 16.93
CA ARG A 63 5.12 5.49 18.20
C ARG A 63 5.39 4.13 18.83
N ASP A 64 4.39 3.27 18.86
CA ASP A 64 4.39 2.09 19.73
C ASP A 64 4.78 0.80 18.98
N GLU A 65 4.48 0.70 17.69
CA GLU A 65 4.63 -0.53 16.89
C GLU A 65 5.70 -0.40 15.80
N ALA A 66 5.76 0.72 15.08
CA ALA A 66 6.72 0.90 13.99
C ALA A 66 8.20 0.71 14.43
N PRO A 67 8.66 1.17 15.62
CA PRO A 67 10.04 0.94 16.06
C PRO A 67 10.38 -0.53 16.34
N LYS A 68 9.37 -1.40 16.49
CA LYS A 68 9.55 -2.84 16.71
C LYS A 68 9.77 -3.59 15.39
N LEU A 69 9.58 -2.93 14.25
CA LEU A 69 9.86 -3.53 12.95
C LEU A 69 11.35 -3.77 12.81
N GLY A 70 11.73 -5.04 12.62
CA GLY A 70 13.11 -5.41 12.37
C GLY A 70 13.62 -4.91 11.02
N ALA A 71 14.92 -4.61 10.92
CA ALA A 71 15.59 -4.44 9.64
C ALA A 71 15.40 -5.71 8.77
N PRO A 72 15.36 -5.61 7.42
CA PRO A 72 15.78 -4.48 6.59
C PRO A 72 14.64 -3.58 6.09
N LEU A 73 13.54 -3.47 6.85
CA LEU A 73 12.32 -2.79 6.40
C LEU A 73 12.50 -1.27 6.22
N VAL A 74 11.90 -0.72 5.17
CA VAL A 74 11.73 0.72 4.94
C VAL A 74 10.27 1.08 5.14
N VAL A 75 9.99 2.01 6.06
CA VAL A 75 8.63 2.45 6.40
C VAL A 75 8.40 3.84 5.79
N LYS A 76 7.35 3.98 4.97
CA LYS A 76 7.00 5.22 4.27
C LYS A 76 5.57 5.61 4.57
N ARG A 77 5.39 6.75 5.25
CA ARG A 77 4.08 7.37 5.39
C ARG A 77 3.56 7.73 4.02
N ALA A 78 2.30 7.42 3.75
CA ALA A 78 1.66 7.72 2.48
C ALA A 78 0.17 8.00 2.70
N ASP A 79 -0.36 8.93 1.92
CA ASP A 79 -1.79 9.25 1.83
C ASP A 79 -2.47 8.36 0.81
N VAL A 80 -3.72 8.02 1.04
CA VAL A 80 -4.57 7.38 0.04
C VAL A 80 -5.21 8.48 -0.80
N LEU A 81 -4.91 8.52 -2.10
CA LEU A 81 -5.54 9.47 -3.03
C LEU A 81 -6.87 8.94 -3.55
N THR A 82 -6.93 7.64 -3.83
CA THR A 82 -8.16 6.94 -4.18
C THR A 82 -8.06 5.47 -3.80
N HIS A 83 -9.18 4.91 -3.39
CA HIS A 83 -9.35 3.50 -3.10
C HIS A 83 -10.76 3.07 -3.51
N ASP A 84 -10.86 1.95 -4.20
CA ASP A 84 -12.13 1.28 -4.44
C ASP A 84 -11.91 -0.22 -4.66
N GLU A 85 -12.88 -1.04 -4.28
CA GLU A 85 -12.79 -2.49 -4.39
C GLU A 85 -14.18 -3.17 -4.43
N VAL A 86 -14.21 -4.41 -4.91
CA VAL A 86 -15.39 -5.28 -4.90
C VAL A 86 -15.30 -6.28 -3.74
N TYR A 87 -16.44 -6.50 -3.06
CA TYR A 87 -16.61 -7.50 -2.01
C TYR A 87 -17.62 -8.57 -2.44
N PRO A 88 -17.46 -9.86 -2.04
CA PRO A 88 -16.37 -10.42 -1.24
C PRO A 88 -15.06 -10.61 -2.03
N ARG A 89 -13.92 -10.57 -1.34
CA ARG A 89 -12.58 -10.72 -1.95
C ARG A 89 -12.27 -12.19 -2.25
N ASP A 90 -11.79 -12.49 -3.46
CA ASP A 90 -11.05 -13.73 -3.77
C ASP A 90 -9.59 -13.39 -4.10
N SER A 91 -8.80 -13.17 -3.04
CA SER A 91 -7.38 -12.82 -3.18
C SER A 91 -6.57 -13.92 -3.87
N ASN A 92 -7.04 -15.18 -3.86
CA ASN A 92 -6.36 -16.31 -4.51
C ASN A 92 -6.52 -16.32 -6.04
N LYS A 93 -7.45 -15.52 -6.57
CA LYS A 93 -7.66 -15.34 -8.02
C LYS A 93 -7.29 -13.93 -8.51
N SER A 94 -6.69 -13.13 -7.65
CA SER A 94 -6.33 -11.75 -7.95
C SER A 94 -4.86 -11.65 -8.34
N VAL A 95 -4.57 -11.00 -9.46
CA VAL A 95 -3.21 -10.59 -9.82
C VAL A 95 -3.07 -9.11 -9.49
N PHE A 96 -2.03 -8.76 -8.72
CA PHE A 96 -1.74 -7.37 -8.38
C PHE A 96 -0.70 -6.79 -9.33
N LEU A 97 -1.00 -5.63 -9.90
CA LEU A 97 -0.04 -4.80 -10.60
C LEU A 97 0.33 -3.62 -9.69
N VAL A 98 1.60 -3.53 -9.32
CA VAL A 98 2.13 -2.41 -8.53
C VAL A 98 3.02 -1.56 -9.42
N ASN A 99 2.64 -0.30 -9.60
CA ASN A 99 3.41 0.68 -10.36
C ASN A 99 3.84 1.82 -9.44
N THR A 100 5.12 2.15 -9.45
CA THR A 100 5.68 3.28 -8.71
C THR A 100 6.07 4.37 -9.70
N TYR A 101 5.69 5.61 -9.41
CA TYR A 101 5.95 6.75 -10.28
C TYR A 101 6.71 7.84 -9.53
N LYS A 102 7.66 8.48 -10.20
CA LYS A 102 8.28 9.71 -9.72
C LYS A 102 7.34 10.88 -9.99
N LEU A 103 7.00 11.65 -8.96
CA LEU A 103 6.24 12.88 -9.14
C LEU A 103 7.09 13.94 -9.86
N LEU A 104 6.54 14.48 -10.95
CA LEU A 104 7.14 15.58 -11.73
C LEU A 104 6.50 16.94 -11.41
N VAL A 105 5.48 16.94 -10.55
CA VAL A 105 4.71 18.12 -10.13
C VAL A 105 4.56 18.13 -8.61
N PRO A 106 4.26 19.29 -8.00
CA PRO A 106 3.96 19.35 -6.57
C PRO A 106 2.81 18.41 -6.18
N PRO A 107 2.84 17.83 -4.96
CA PRO A 107 1.82 16.89 -4.46
C PRO A 107 0.38 17.37 -4.65
N GLN A 108 0.10 18.65 -4.40
CA GLN A 108 -1.25 19.23 -4.50
C GLN A 108 -1.80 19.16 -5.93
N ARG A 109 -0.95 19.46 -6.92
CA ARG A 109 -1.32 19.37 -8.34
C ARG A 109 -1.50 17.92 -8.81
N TYR A 110 -0.78 16.99 -8.19
CA TYR A 110 -0.94 15.58 -8.51
C TYR A 110 -2.31 15.04 -8.05
N ASP A 111 -2.80 15.47 -6.88
CA ASP A 111 -4.15 15.10 -6.41
C ASP A 111 -5.25 15.62 -7.37
N GLU A 112 -5.12 16.85 -7.85
CA GLU A 112 -6.04 17.41 -8.86
C GLU A 112 -6.06 16.54 -10.14
N PHE A 113 -4.89 16.13 -10.62
CA PHE A 113 -4.77 15.25 -11.78
C PHE A 113 -5.38 13.86 -11.52
N VAL A 114 -5.18 13.30 -10.32
CA VAL A 114 -5.78 12.02 -9.93
C VAL A 114 -7.30 12.10 -9.97
N ARG A 115 -7.89 13.15 -9.38
CA ARG A 115 -9.35 13.33 -9.35
C ARG A 115 -9.93 13.60 -10.73
N GLY A 116 -9.24 14.40 -11.55
CA GLY A 116 -9.75 14.82 -12.85
C GLY A 116 -9.59 13.79 -13.96
N TYR A 117 -8.60 12.89 -13.87
CA TYR A 117 -8.23 12.02 -15.00
C TYR A 117 -8.04 10.54 -14.61
N ILE A 118 -7.23 10.25 -13.58
CA ILE A 118 -6.90 8.86 -13.24
C ILE A 118 -8.12 8.14 -12.67
N LEU A 119 -8.80 8.75 -11.70
CA LEU A 119 -9.92 8.12 -11.01
C LEU A 119 -11.10 7.79 -11.96
N PRO A 120 -11.58 8.71 -12.82
CA PRO A 120 -12.64 8.37 -13.78
C PRO A 120 -12.30 7.15 -14.64
N ASN A 121 -11.07 7.08 -15.19
CA ASN A 121 -10.64 5.94 -15.99
C ASN A 121 -10.59 4.63 -15.18
N LEU A 122 -10.16 4.65 -13.92
CA LEU A 122 -10.17 3.45 -13.06
C LEU A 122 -11.61 2.99 -12.76
N LEU A 123 -12.53 3.93 -12.55
CA LEU A 123 -13.95 3.61 -12.36
C LEU A 123 -14.58 3.00 -13.61
N ASP A 124 -14.25 3.50 -14.80
CA ASP A 124 -14.70 2.93 -16.07
C ASP A 124 -14.17 1.50 -16.28
N GLN A 125 -12.89 1.25 -15.96
CA GLN A 125 -12.32 -0.10 -16.00
C GLN A 125 -13.00 -1.05 -15.01
N LYS A 126 -13.36 -0.56 -13.82
CA LYS A 126 -14.13 -1.33 -12.84
C LYS A 126 -15.54 -1.63 -13.36
N ALA A 127 -16.22 -0.64 -13.93
CA ALA A 127 -17.55 -0.82 -14.53
C ALA A 127 -17.53 -1.82 -15.70
N ALA A 128 -16.43 -1.88 -16.44
CA ALA A 128 -16.18 -2.85 -17.51
C ALA A 128 -15.70 -4.24 -16.99
N HIS A 129 -15.65 -4.45 -15.67
CA HIS A 129 -15.16 -5.68 -15.03
C HIS A 129 -13.69 -6.05 -15.35
N LEU A 130 -12.89 -5.07 -15.77
CA LEU A 130 -11.45 -5.26 -16.02
C LEU A 130 -10.62 -5.09 -14.74
N LEU A 131 -11.18 -4.39 -13.75
CA LEU A 131 -10.52 -4.06 -12.50
C LEU A 131 -11.42 -4.45 -11.32
N LEU A 132 -10.89 -5.24 -10.39
CA LEU A 132 -11.60 -5.62 -9.16
C LEU A 132 -11.32 -4.64 -8.01
N ARG A 133 -10.15 -4.00 -8.03
CA ARG A 133 -9.69 -3.09 -6.99
C ARG A 133 -8.63 -2.14 -7.54
N HIS A 134 -8.62 -0.92 -7.04
CA HIS A 134 -7.46 -0.03 -7.06
C HIS A 134 -7.22 0.60 -5.70
N THR A 135 -5.95 0.87 -5.42
CA THR A 135 -5.57 1.88 -4.45
C THR A 135 -4.40 2.67 -5.01
N LEU A 136 -4.48 4.00 -4.96
CA LEU A 136 -3.37 4.88 -5.29
C LEU A 136 -2.89 5.58 -4.02
N TYR A 137 -1.59 5.45 -3.75
CA TYR A 137 -0.95 6.05 -2.59
C TYR A 137 -0.01 7.18 -3.03
N LEU A 138 0.11 8.21 -2.19
CA LEU A 138 1.07 9.29 -2.33
C LEU A 138 1.99 9.32 -1.13
N GLU A 139 3.27 9.00 -1.32
CA GLU A 139 4.26 9.06 -0.25
C GLU A 139 4.42 10.48 0.30
N ARG A 140 4.52 10.60 1.63
CA ARG A 140 4.84 11.84 2.33
C ARG A 140 6.33 11.88 2.67
N GLY A 141 7.01 12.95 2.28
CA GLY A 141 8.42 13.20 2.55
C GLY A 141 9.22 13.51 1.28
N PRO A 142 10.52 13.85 1.40
CA PRO A 142 11.39 13.99 0.24
C PRO A 142 11.47 12.66 -0.50
N SER A 143 11.33 12.73 -1.83
CA SER A 143 11.49 11.62 -2.77
C SER A 143 12.96 11.43 -3.14
#